data_AF-A0A972UIG0-F1
#
_entry.id   AF-A0A972UIG0-F1
#
_cell.length_a   1.000
_cell.length_b   1.000
_cell.length_c   1.000
_cell.angle_alpha   90.00
_cell.angle_beta   90.00
_cell.angle_gamma   90.00
#
_symmetry.space_group_name_H-M   'P 1'
#
loop_
_entity.id
_entity.type
_entity.pdbx_description
1 polymer ?
#
loop_
_entity_poly.entity_id
_entity_poly.type
_entity_poly.pdbx_seq_one_letter_code
_entity_poly.pdbx_strand_id
1 'polypeptide(L)' 'HLIGRTAIHGERRAHEMEEVAETLKALGIEPMMSAAAAKRLHWAVDQGLKEKFGDTAPESFHEVLAVIGKTDEK' A
#
# COMPACT_ATOMS: atom_id res chain seq x y z
N HIS A 1 -4.81 -11.60 -5.86
CA HIS A 1 -5.24 -10.21 -6.18
C HIS A 1 -4.29 -9.18 -5.56
N LEU A 2 -4.14 -8.01 -6.20
CA LEU A 2 -3.20 -6.94 -5.80
C LEU A 2 -3.54 -6.33 -4.43
N ILE A 3 -4.82 -6.05 -4.18
CA ILE A 3 -5.31 -5.40 -2.96
C ILE A 3 -5.09 -6.29 -1.72
N GLY A 4 -5.46 -7.57 -1.79
CA GLY A 4 -5.29 -8.48 -0.63
C GLY A 4 -3.84 -8.71 -0.21
N ARG A 5 -2.89 -8.82 -1.15
CA ARG A 5 -1.46 -8.90 -0.80
C ARG A 5 -0.89 -7.57 -0.29
N THR A 6 -1.48 -6.46 -0.70
CA THR A 6 -1.11 -5.13 -0.20
C THR A 6 -1.61 -4.93 1.23
N ALA A 7 -2.73 -5.54 1.62
CA ALA A 7 -3.21 -5.50 3.00
C ALA A 7 -2.21 -6.11 4.01
N ILE A 8 -1.45 -7.13 3.59
CA ILE A 8 -0.44 -7.80 4.44
C ILE A 8 0.95 -7.18 4.28
N HIS A 9 1.39 -6.98 3.03
CA HIS A 9 2.75 -6.58 2.71
C HIS A 9 2.89 -5.11 2.31
N GLY A 10 1.89 -4.28 2.59
CA GLY A 10 1.83 -2.89 2.14
C GLY A 10 3.04 -2.08 2.54
N GLU A 11 3.51 -2.23 3.77
CA GLU A 11 4.67 -1.49 4.33
C GLU A 11 5.96 -1.80 3.56
N ARG A 12 6.28 -3.08 3.38
CA ARG A 12 7.42 -3.52 2.57
C ARG A 12 7.31 -2.99 1.13
N ARG A 13 6.13 -3.11 0.52
CA ARG A 13 5.92 -2.70 -0.87
C ARG A 13 5.98 -1.19 -1.05
N ALA A 14 5.59 -0.42 -0.04
CA ALA A 14 5.73 1.04 -0.04
C ALA A 14 7.21 1.43 -0.11
N HIS A 15 8.05 0.85 0.76
CA HIS A 15 9.50 1.04 0.74
C HIS A 15 10.14 0.63 -0.59
N GLU A 16 9.75 -0.52 -1.15
CA GLU A 16 10.25 -0.95 -2.46
C GLU A 16 9.94 0.07 -3.56
N MET A 17 8.76 0.70 -3.52
CA MET A 17 8.40 1.75 -4.49
C MET A 17 9.14 3.08 -4.24
N GLU A 18 9.50 3.39 -2.99
CA GLU A 18 10.38 4.53 -2.67
C GLU A 18 11.78 4.30 -3.26
N GLU A 19 12.33 3.09 -3.12
CA GLU A 19 13.63 2.73 -3.71
C GLU A 19 13.59 2.81 -5.25
N VAL A 20 12.49 2.39 -5.89
CA VAL A 20 12.29 2.59 -7.34
C VAL A 20 12.26 4.09 -7.68
N ALA A 21 11.56 4.91 -6.89
CA ALA A 21 11.48 6.34 -7.13
C ALA A 21 12.86 7.02 -7.03
N GLU A 22 13.66 6.68 -6.00
CA GLU A 22 15.01 7.20 -5.84
C GLU A 22 15.96 6.71 -6.95
N THR A 23 15.81 5.47 -7.41
CA THR A 23 16.58 4.94 -8.55
C THR A 23 16.30 5.72 -9.84
N LEU A 24 15.03 5.99 -10.15
CA LEU A 24 14.65 6.78 -11.32
C LEU A 24 15.21 8.21 -11.24
N LYS A 25 15.10 8.83 -10.06
CA LYS A 25 15.65 10.16 -9.80
C LYS A 25 17.16 10.20 -9.97
N ALA A 26 17.89 9.18 -9.51
CA ALA A 26 19.34 9.07 -9.71
C ALA A 26 19.74 8.95 -11.19
N LEU A 27 18.85 8.41 -12.03
CA LEU A 27 19.01 8.35 -13.49
C LEU A 27 18.54 9.61 -14.23
N GLY A 28 18.08 10.64 -13.51
CA GLY A 28 17.53 11.86 -14.10
C GLY A 28 16.13 11.69 -14.70
N ILE A 29 15.42 10.62 -14.35
CA ILE A 29 14.05 10.32 -14.79
C ILE A 29 13.08 10.79 -13.70
N GLU A 30 12.05 11.54 -14.09
CA GLU A 30 10.99 11.96 -13.15
C GLU A 30 10.22 10.73 -12.64
N PRO A 31 10.20 10.44 -11.31
CA PRO A 31 9.59 9.24 -10.76
C PRO A 31 8.07 9.39 -10.51
N MET A 32 7.33 10.05 -11.41
CA MET A 32 5.94 10.46 -11.17
C MET A 32 5.03 9.31 -10.70
N MET A 33 5.05 8.18 -11.42
CA MET A 33 4.21 7.02 -11.09
C MET A 33 4.73 6.24 -9.89
N SER A 34 6.05 6.09 -9.75
CA SER A 34 6.66 5.31 -8.66
C SER A 34 6.45 6.00 -7.30
N ALA A 35 6.65 7.32 -7.25
CA ALA A 35 6.39 8.11 -6.05
C ALA A 35 4.89 8.12 -5.68
N ALA A 36 4.00 8.25 -6.68
CA ALA A 36 2.56 8.17 -6.44
C ALA A 36 2.12 6.79 -5.92
N ALA A 37 2.72 5.72 -6.42
CA ALA A 37 2.47 4.37 -5.95
C ALA A 37 2.95 4.17 -4.50
N ALA A 38 4.17 4.61 -4.17
CA ALA A 38 4.67 4.57 -2.78
C ALA A 38 3.72 5.30 -1.82
N LYS A 39 3.31 6.53 -2.16
CA LYS A 39 2.36 7.31 -1.38
C LYS A 39 1.02 6.59 -1.20
N ARG A 40 0.51 5.94 -2.25
CA ARG A 40 -0.75 5.19 -2.18
C ARG A 40 -0.63 3.95 -1.30
N LEU A 41 0.51 3.27 -1.33
CA LEU A 41 0.76 2.09 -0.50
C LEU A 41 0.86 2.48 0.97
N HIS A 42 1.57 3.56 1.30
CA HIS A 42 1.60 4.12 2.65
C HIS A 42 0.22 4.48 3.17
N TRP A 43 -0.57 5.23 2.37
CA TRP A 43 -1.95 5.53 2.73
C TRP A 43 -2.76 4.26 3.07
N ALA A 44 -2.58 3.18 2.32
CA ALA A 44 -3.29 1.92 2.55
C ALA A 44 -2.80 1.20 3.83
N VAL A 45 -1.51 1.27 4.15
CA VAL A 45 -0.93 0.74 5.40
C VAL A 45 -1.52 1.46 6.60
N ASP A 46 -1.68 2.78 6.50
CA ASP A 46 -2.23 3.62 7.57
C ASP A 46 -3.71 3.34 7.87
N GLN A 47 -4.41 2.54 7.06
CA GLN A 47 -5.81 2.16 7.27
C GLN A 47 -6.00 1.00 8.27
N GLY A 48 -4.94 0.52 8.93
CA GLY A 48 -5.05 -0.55 9.92
C GLY A 48 -5.24 -1.96 9.33
N LEU A 49 -4.86 -2.14 8.06
CA LEU A 49 -5.07 -3.41 7.33
C LEU A 49 -4.24 -4.55 7.90
N LYS A 50 -2.98 -4.28 8.28
CA LYS A 50 -2.05 -5.29 8.79
C LYS A 50 -2.51 -5.82 10.15
N GLU A 51 -3.05 -4.96 10.99
CA GLU A 51 -3.63 -5.28 12.29
C GLU A 51 -4.87 -6.16 12.16
N LYS A 52 -5.68 -5.91 11.11
CA LYS A 52 -6.90 -6.69 10.85
C LYS A 52 -6.61 -8.07 10.28
N PHE A 53 -5.69 -8.16 9.31
CA PHE A 53 -5.49 -9.36 8.50
C PHE A 53 -4.26 -10.18 8.93
N GLY A 54 -3.31 -9.59 9.65
CA GLY A 54 -2.07 -10.25 10.03
C GLY A 54 -1.34 -10.81 8.80
N ASP A 55 -0.96 -12.08 8.85
CA ASP A 55 -0.34 -12.80 7.73
C ASP A 55 -1.34 -13.52 6.81
N THR A 56 -2.63 -13.43 7.10
CA THR A 56 -3.67 -14.12 6.32
C THR A 56 -4.31 -13.18 5.32
N ALA A 57 -4.27 -13.54 4.04
CA ALA A 57 -4.81 -12.67 3.00
C ALA A 57 -6.34 -12.60 3.12
N PRO A 58 -6.95 -11.41 2.93
CA PRO A 58 -8.39 -11.29 2.83
C PRO A 58 -8.91 -12.13 1.66
N GLU A 59 -10.07 -12.77 1.84
CA GLU A 59 -10.68 -13.62 0.80
C GLU A 59 -11.20 -12.77 -0.37
N SER A 60 -11.59 -11.53 -0.09
CA SER A 60 -12.14 -10.59 -1.06
C SER A 60 -11.66 -9.16 -0.83
N PHE A 61 -11.63 -8.36 -1.90
CA PHE A 61 -11.36 -6.93 -1.77
C PHE A 61 -12.45 -6.20 -0.96
N HIS A 62 -13.66 -6.76 -0.88
CA HIS A 62 -14.74 -6.22 -0.06
C HIS A 62 -14.36 -6.15 1.43
N GLU A 63 -13.62 -7.13 1.94
CA GLU A 63 -13.14 -7.11 3.33
C GLU A 63 -12.18 -5.96 3.56
N VAL A 64 -11.30 -5.70 2.58
CA VAL A 64 -10.36 -4.58 2.64
C VAL A 64 -11.10 -3.25 2.62
N LEU A 65 -12.08 -3.08 1.72
CA LEU A 65 -12.89 -1.87 1.66
C LEU A 65 -13.70 -1.64 2.95
N ALA A 66 -14.21 -2.70 3.58
CA ALA A 66 -14.93 -2.61 4.84
C ALA A 66 -14.06 -2.14 6.01
N VAL A 67 -12.75 -2.38 5.98
CA VAL A 67 -11.81 -1.84 6.97
C VAL A 67 -11.55 -0.37 6.70
N ILE A 68 -11.25 -0.01 5.45
CA ILE A 68 -10.98 1.38 5.05
C ILE A 68 -12.18 2.28 5.37
N GLY A 69 -13.40 1.85 5.00
CA GLY A 69 -14.61 2.63 5.26
C GLY A 69 -14.92 2.85 6.75
N LYS A 70 -14.45 1.98 7.66
CA LYS A 70 -14.59 2.18 9.11
C LYS A 70 -13.59 3.18 9.69
N THR A 71 -12.45 3.36 9.02
CA THR A 71 -11.42 4.33 9.43
C THR A 71 -11.89 5.76 9.13
N ASP A 72 -12.63 5.96 8.04
CA ASP A 72 -13.19 7.26 7.64
C ASP A 72 -14.35 7.74 8.54
N GLU A 73 -14.97 6.85 9.33
CA GLU A 73 -16.06 7.18 10.26
C GLU A 73 -15.59 7.64 11.66
N LYS A 74 -14.28 7.59 11.94
CA LYS A 74 -13.67 8.02 13.21
C LYS A 74 -13.11 9.44 13.12
#